data_AF-A0A3S1BH87-F1
#
_entry.id   AF-A0A3S1BH87-F1
#
_cell.length_a   1.000
_cell.length_b   1.000
_cell.length_c   1.000
_cell.angle_alpha   90.00
_cell.angle_beta   90.00
_cell.angle_gamma   90.00
#
_symmetry.space_group_name_H-M   'P 1'
#
loop_
_entity.id
_entity.type
_entity.pdbx_description
1 polymer ?
#
loop_
_entity_poly.entity_id
_entity_poly.type
_entity_poly.pdbx_seq_one_letter_code
_entity_poly.pdbx_strand_id
1 'polypeptide(L)'
;MPSLLDCHSVWDVDEMLQELASTFCSNIARSSLGSQSGASLQGVVLNSDGVYFASIAMLKLNLRLLESGFYKHRGNIHMTQSEFLNEMFSSGLLLYLPPAWLKELYRHALMSSLFKLDLLSSHQTDLGRKSSLPLIQFLQ
;
A
#
# COMPACT_ATOMS: atom_id res chain seq x y z
N MET A 1 -12.67 -2.60 -5.08
CA MET A 1 -12.21 -1.42 -4.32
C MET A 1 -12.49 -0.23 -5.22
N PRO A 2 -13.27 0.77 -4.77
CA PRO A 2 -13.52 1.98 -5.55
C PRO A 2 -12.19 2.71 -5.81
N SER A 3 -12.12 3.47 -6.91
CA SER A 3 -10.92 4.22 -7.24
C SER A 3 -10.72 5.37 -6.27
N LEU A 4 -9.47 5.67 -5.93
CA LEU A 4 -9.14 6.98 -5.34
C LEU A 4 -9.57 8.15 -6.24
N LEU A 5 -9.73 7.91 -7.54
CA LEU A 5 -10.17 8.92 -8.51
C LEU A 5 -11.69 9.17 -8.50
N ASP A 6 -12.47 8.24 -7.93
CA ASP A 6 -13.92 8.37 -7.80
C ASP A 6 -14.33 9.15 -6.53
N CYS A 7 -13.36 9.44 -5.66
CA CYS A 7 -13.58 10.20 -4.43
C CYS A 7 -13.71 11.69 -4.74
N HIS A 8 -14.81 12.31 -4.31
CA HIS A 8 -15.09 13.73 -4.58
C HIS A 8 -14.82 14.64 -3.37
N SER A 9 -14.55 14.05 -2.21
CA SER A 9 -14.25 14.77 -0.97
C SER A 9 -13.16 14.09 -0.16
N VAL A 10 -12.56 14.85 0.77
CA VAL A 10 -11.59 14.33 1.74
C VAL A 10 -12.21 13.24 2.61
N TRP A 11 -13.51 13.32 2.88
CA TRP A 11 -14.25 12.32 3.65
C TRP A 11 -14.32 10.97 2.91
N ASP A 12 -14.59 11.00 1.60
CA ASP A 12 -14.67 9.77 0.80
C ASP A 12 -13.31 9.06 0.75
N VAL A 13 -12.22 9.84 0.60
CA VAL A 13 -10.86 9.30 0.64
C VAL A 13 -10.56 8.69 2.01
N ASP A 14 -10.92 9.39 3.09
CA ASP A 14 -10.68 8.93 4.44
C ASP A 14 -11.42 7.61 4.74
N GLU A 15 -12.71 7.55 4.44
CA GLU A 15 -13.55 6.36 4.62
C GLU A 15 -13.00 5.17 3.83
N MET A 16 -12.62 5.39 2.56
CA MET A 16 -12.04 4.35 1.73
C MET A 16 -10.71 3.83 2.30
N LEU A 17 -9.85 4.69 2.85
CA LEU A 17 -8.59 4.27 3.47
C LEU A 17 -8.82 3.51 4.79
N GLN A 18 -9.83 3.89 5.57
CA GLN A 18 -10.24 3.15 6.77
C GLN A 18 -10.80 1.76 6.43
N GLU A 19 -11.63 1.67 5.39
CA GLU A 19 -12.19 0.39 4.90
C GLU A 19 -11.09 -0.53 4.36
N LEU A 20 -10.15 0.03 3.59
CA LEU A 20 -8.97 -0.68 3.09
C LEU A 20 -8.17 -1.29 4.24
N ALA A 21 -7.86 -0.49 5.27
CA ALA A 21 -7.10 -0.93 6.43
C ALA A 21 -7.79 -2.07 7.19
N SER A 22 -9.09 -1.91 7.44
CA SER A 22 -9.92 -2.92 8.10
C SER A 22 -10.00 -4.23 7.31
N THR A 23 -10.22 -4.13 6.00
CA THR A 23 -10.29 -5.28 5.09
C THR A 23 -8.95 -6.00 5.00
N PHE A 24 -7.85 -5.26 4.92
CA PHE A 24 -6.50 -5.81 4.88
C PHE A 24 -6.15 -6.60 6.14
N CYS A 25 -6.38 -6.02 7.32
CA CYS A 25 -6.16 -6.72 8.60
C CYS A 25 -7.03 -7.97 8.73
N SER A 26 -8.31 -7.89 8.32
CA SER A 26 -9.22 -9.04 8.34
C SER A 26 -8.75 -10.17 7.42
N ASN A 27 -8.23 -9.84 6.23
CA ASN A 27 -7.70 -10.83 5.30
C ASN A 27 -6.44 -11.51 5.86
N ILE A 28 -5.51 -10.76 6.45
CA ILE A 28 -4.31 -11.32 7.08
C ILE A 28 -4.67 -12.25 8.24
N ALA A 29 -5.64 -11.87 9.07
CA ALA A 29 -6.13 -12.71 10.17
C ALA A 29 -6.76 -14.03 9.69
N ARG A 30 -7.44 -14.03 8.53
CA ARG A 30 -7.97 -15.26 7.91
C ARG A 30 -6.87 -16.12 7.31
N SER A 31 -5.88 -15.50 6.66
CA SER A 31 -4.75 -16.20 6.04
C SER A 31 -3.83 -16.86 7.07
N SER A 32 -3.67 -16.27 8.26
CA SER A 32 -2.88 -16.85 9.35
C SER A 32 -3.53 -18.08 9.98
N LEU A 33 -4.85 -18.25 9.86
CA LEU A 33 -5.60 -19.41 10.37
C LEU A 33 -5.59 -20.62 9.42
N GLY A 34 -5.17 -20.47 8.15
CA GLY A 34 -5.51 -21.41 7.09
C GLY A 34 -4.38 -22.06 6.27
N SER A 35 -3.10 -21.65 6.36
CA SER A 35 -2.09 -22.19 5.42
C SER A 35 -0.66 -22.31 5.96
N GLN A 36 -0.15 -23.54 5.84
CA GLN A 36 1.24 -24.00 6.00
C GLN A 36 2.11 -23.65 4.77
N SER A 37 2.03 -22.41 4.26
CA SER A 37 2.85 -21.98 3.11
C SER A 37 3.44 -20.58 3.32
N GLY A 38 4.71 -20.56 3.75
CA GLY A 38 5.79 -19.90 3.00
C GLY A 38 5.96 -18.38 2.98
N ALA A 39 5.07 -17.52 3.48
CA ALA A 39 5.24 -16.08 3.33
C ALA A 39 5.17 -15.28 4.65
N SER A 40 6.36 -15.03 5.23
CA SER A 40 6.89 -13.89 6.06
C SER A 40 6.02 -13.06 7.03
N LEU A 41 4.69 -13.21 7.06
CA LEU A 41 3.76 -12.47 7.94
C LEU A 41 2.97 -13.39 8.87
N GLN A 42 3.30 -14.69 8.92
CA GLN A 42 2.74 -15.64 9.88
C GLN A 42 2.98 -15.14 11.31
N GLY A 43 1.90 -14.86 12.03
CA GLY A 43 1.92 -14.34 13.40
C GLY A 43 1.96 -12.82 13.54
N VAL A 44 1.96 -12.05 12.44
CA VAL A 44 1.92 -10.58 12.51
C VAL A 44 0.48 -10.11 12.73
N VAL A 45 0.20 -9.64 13.95
CA VAL A 45 -1.05 -8.93 14.27
C VAL A 45 -0.85 -7.46 13.91
N LEU A 46 -1.35 -7.05 12.75
CA LEU A 46 -1.34 -5.64 12.34
C LEU A 46 -2.54 -4.91 12.97
N ASN A 47 -2.30 -3.75 13.56
CA ASN A 47 -3.38 -2.86 13.96
C ASN A 47 -3.96 -2.16 12.71
N SER A 48 -5.28 -2.13 12.57
CA SER A 48 -5.99 -1.37 11.52
C SER A 48 -5.59 0.11 11.53
N ASP A 49 -5.37 0.70 12.70
CA ASP A 49 -4.93 2.12 12.78
C ASP A 49 -3.55 2.31 12.17
N GLY A 50 -2.66 1.33 12.35
CA GLY A 50 -1.33 1.35 11.76
C GLY A 50 -1.36 1.20 10.26
N VAL A 51 -2.20 0.30 9.75
CA VAL A 51 -2.39 0.13 8.30
C VAL A 51 -3.03 1.37 7.69
N TYR A 52 -4.00 1.99 8.35
CA TYR A 52 -4.61 3.25 7.94
C TYR A 52 -3.56 4.38 7.88
N PHE A 53 -2.78 4.58 8.95
CA PHE A 53 -1.74 5.60 8.98
C PHE A 53 -0.66 5.36 7.91
N ALA A 54 -0.25 4.11 7.71
CA ALA A 54 0.69 3.75 6.65
C ALA A 54 0.11 4.04 5.24
N SER A 55 -1.19 3.88 5.06
CA SER A 55 -1.88 4.15 3.79
C SER A 55 -1.95 5.66 3.50
N ILE A 56 -2.20 6.49 4.53
CA ILE A 56 -2.09 7.95 4.45
C ILE A 56 -0.67 8.38 4.09
N ALA A 57 0.35 7.82 4.77
CA ALA A 57 1.75 8.12 4.47
C ALA A 57 2.14 7.73 3.05
N MET A 58 1.65 6.58 2.56
CA MET A 58 1.86 6.12 1.19
C MET A 58 1.19 7.06 0.17
N LEU A 59 -0.05 7.48 0.41
CA LEU A 59 -0.77 8.42 -0.45
C LEU A 59 -0.04 9.77 -0.54
N LYS A 60 0.37 10.31 0.62
CA LYS A 60 1.16 11.55 0.71
C LYS A 60 2.47 11.44 -0.08
N LEU A 61 3.19 10.33 0.04
CA LEU A 61 4.42 10.09 -0.74
C LEU A 61 4.12 10.02 -2.24
N ASN A 62 3.06 9.31 -2.65
CA ASN A 62 2.66 9.19 -4.05
C ASN A 62 2.32 10.53 -4.68
N LEU A 63 1.62 11.41 -3.96
CA LEU A 63 1.29 12.76 -4.41
C LEU A 63 2.55 13.59 -4.63
N ARG A 64 3.50 13.57 -3.67
CA ARG A 64 4.79 14.27 -3.81
C ARG A 64 5.60 13.77 -5.01
N LEU A 65 5.63 12.45 -5.24
CA LEU A 65 6.29 11.84 -6.39
C LEU A 65 5.59 12.21 -7.70
N LEU A 66 4.27 12.37 -7.70
CA LEU A 66 3.51 12.81 -8.86
C LEU A 66 3.82 14.27 -9.20
N GLU A 67 3.80 15.15 -8.19
CA GLU A 67 4.13 16.58 -8.32
C GLU A 67 5.56 16.80 -8.83
N SER A 68 6.53 15.99 -8.40
CA SER A 68 7.91 16.08 -8.87
C SER A 68 8.14 15.47 -10.26
N GLY A 69 7.09 14.91 -10.89
CA GLY A 69 7.21 14.21 -12.17
C GLY A 69 7.99 12.89 -12.08
N PHE A 70 8.17 12.33 -10.88
CA PHE A 70 8.97 11.14 -10.62
C PHE A 70 8.59 9.97 -11.51
N TYR A 71 7.29 9.68 -11.65
CA TYR A 71 6.81 8.54 -12.44
C TYR A 71 7.05 8.68 -13.95
N LYS A 72 7.22 9.89 -14.46
CA LYS A 72 7.45 10.14 -15.89
C LYS A 72 8.93 10.15 -16.24
N HIS A 73 9.77 10.76 -15.40
CA HIS A 73 11.17 11.05 -15.77
C HIS A 73 12.19 10.52 -14.75
N ARG A 74 11.75 9.71 -13.76
CA ARG A 74 12.59 9.32 -12.61
C ARG A 74 13.23 10.55 -11.97
N GLY A 75 12.40 11.56 -11.71
CA GLY A 75 12.79 12.82 -11.06
C GLY A 75 13.36 12.62 -9.66
N ASN A 76 13.59 13.72 -8.93
CA ASN A 76 14.24 13.62 -7.63
C ASN A 76 13.32 12.98 -6.58
N ILE A 77 13.87 12.06 -5.79
CA ILE A 77 13.15 11.43 -4.67
C ILE A 77 13.20 12.42 -3.50
N HIS A 78 12.09 13.10 -3.23
CA HIS A 78 12.00 14.11 -2.18
C HIS A 78 11.92 13.54 -0.76
N MET A 79 11.82 12.22 -0.62
CA MET A 79 11.74 11.54 0.68
C MET A 79 12.39 10.17 0.58
N THR A 80 13.46 9.95 1.34
CA THR A 80 14.17 8.68 1.43
C THR A 80 13.39 7.65 2.24
N GLN A 81 13.74 6.36 2.08
CA GLN A 81 13.14 5.28 2.87
C GLN A 81 13.31 5.50 4.38
N SER A 82 14.46 6.01 4.80
CA SER A 82 14.75 6.27 6.22
C SER A 82 13.88 7.39 6.78
N GLU A 83 13.67 8.46 6.01
CA GLU A 83 12.76 9.54 6.39
C GLU A 83 11.30 9.06 6.46
N PHE A 84 10.88 8.21 5.52
CA PHE A 84 9.56 7.59 5.55
C PHE A 84 9.35 6.75 6.81
N LEU A 85 10.30 5.88 7.14
CA LEU A 85 10.25 5.09 8.36
C LEU A 85 10.28 5.98 9.61
N ASN A 86 11.12 7.02 9.62
CA ASN A 86 11.21 7.93 10.75
C ASN A 86 9.89 8.69 10.97
N GLU A 87 9.21 9.12 9.93
CA GLU A 87 7.87 9.74 10.04
C GLU A 87 6.86 8.76 10.65
N MET A 88 6.90 7.49 10.25
CA MET A 88 6.03 6.44 10.79
C MET A 88 6.27 6.18 12.29
N PHE A 89 7.53 6.06 12.70
CA PHE A 89 7.88 5.76 14.10
C PHE A 89 7.83 7.00 15.03
N SER A 90 8.02 8.20 14.49
CA SER A 90 7.96 9.46 15.25
C SER A 90 6.53 9.95 15.49
N SER A 91 5.52 9.28 14.91
CA SER A 91 4.11 9.65 15.06
C SER A 91 3.57 9.50 16.49
N GLY A 92 4.32 8.83 17.39
CA GLY A 92 3.90 8.57 18.76
C GLY A 92 2.78 7.53 18.90
N LEU A 93 2.26 7.04 17.77
CA LEU A 93 1.33 5.91 17.72
C LEU A 93 2.12 4.62 17.91
N LEU A 94 1.63 3.74 18.81
CA LEU A 94 2.22 2.43 19.02
C LEU A 94 1.85 1.50 17.85
N LEU A 95 2.48 1.72 16.70
CA LEU A 95 2.23 0.98 15.48
C LEU A 95 3.04 -0.31 15.50
N TYR A 96 2.37 -1.44 15.76
CA TYR A 96 2.96 -2.78 15.62
C TYR A 96 3.08 -3.18 14.14
N LEU A 97 3.80 -2.38 13.37
CA LEU A 97 4.08 -2.65 11.96
C LEU A 97 5.50 -3.19 11.81
N PRO A 98 5.69 -4.35 11.17
CA PRO A 98 7.03 -4.85 10.88
C PRO A 98 7.83 -3.84 10.06
N PRO A 99 9.06 -3.46 10.45
CA PRO A 99 9.88 -2.53 9.69
C PRO A 99 10.14 -3.01 8.25
N ALA A 100 10.23 -4.33 8.03
CA ALA A 100 10.38 -4.91 6.70
C ALA A 100 9.16 -4.65 5.80
N TRP A 101 7.96 -4.69 6.38
CA TRP A 101 6.72 -4.41 5.65
C TRP A 101 6.66 -2.93 5.22
N LEU A 102 7.03 -2.00 6.12
CA LEU A 102 7.08 -0.57 5.79
C LEU A 102 8.10 -0.23 4.69
N LYS A 103 9.24 -0.93 4.66
CA LYS A 103 10.23 -0.78 3.57
C LYS A 103 9.65 -1.21 2.23
N GLU A 104 8.90 -2.32 2.22
CA GLU A 104 8.29 -2.81 0.99
C GLU A 104 7.14 -1.92 0.51
N LEU A 105 6.39 -1.34 1.45
CA LEU A 105 5.36 -0.33 1.15
C LEU A 105 5.99 0.91 0.49
N TYR A 106 7.10 1.42 1.02
CA TYR A 106 7.87 2.51 0.42
C TYR A 106 8.37 2.14 -0.98
N ARG A 107 8.92 0.93 -1.15
CA ARG A 107 9.40 0.43 -2.45
C ARG A 107 8.27 0.38 -3.47
N HIS A 108 7.08 -0.06 -3.07
CA HIS A 108 5.89 -0.07 -3.91
C HIS A 108 5.47 1.34 -4.34
N ALA A 109 5.48 2.31 -3.42
CA ALA A 109 5.18 3.71 -3.75
C ALA A 109 6.10 4.26 -4.85
N LEU A 110 7.36 3.85 -4.89
CA LEU A 110 8.31 4.24 -5.94
C LEU A 110 8.13 3.49 -7.27
N MET A 111 7.55 2.29 -7.25
CA MET A 111 7.36 1.49 -8.47
C MET A 111 6.12 1.90 -9.25
N SER A 112 5.03 2.20 -8.55
CA SER A 112 3.74 2.48 -9.16
C SER A 112 3.02 3.59 -8.42
N SER A 113 2.43 4.51 -9.18
CA SER A 113 1.48 5.47 -8.63
C SER A 113 0.21 4.76 -8.18
N LEU A 114 -0.28 5.10 -6.99
CA LEU A 114 -1.59 4.69 -6.46
C LEU A 114 -2.73 4.97 -7.48
N PHE A 115 -2.61 6.07 -8.23
CA PHE A 115 -3.58 6.45 -9.27
C PHE A 115 -3.46 5.64 -10.57
N LYS A 116 -2.35 4.92 -10.77
CA LYS A 116 -2.11 4.11 -11.97
C LYS A 116 -2.51 2.65 -11.79
N LEU A 117 -2.61 2.16 -10.56
CA LEU A 117 -3.12 0.82 -10.24
C LEU A 117 -4.54 0.61 -10.79
N ASP A 118 -5.29 1.70 -10.98
CA ASP A 118 -6.67 1.64 -11.45
C ASP A 118 -6.81 1.60 -12.99
N LEU A 119 -5.78 2.04 -13.72
CA LEU A 119 -5.74 1.88 -15.19
C LEU A 119 -5.40 0.45 -15.63
N LEU A 120 -4.92 -0.39 -14.69
CA LEU A 120 -4.71 -1.82 -14.91
C LEU A 120 -5.89 -2.66 -14.41
N SER A 121 -6.72 -2.15 -13.49
CA SER A 121 -7.98 -2.79 -13.10
C SER A 121 -9.07 -2.61 -14.18
N SER A 122 -9.06 -1.47 -14.89
CA SER A 122 -10.02 -1.16 -15.97
C SER A 122 -9.72 -1.83 -17.32
N HIS A 123 -8.63 -2.59 -17.45
CA HIS A 123 -8.28 -3.29 -18.70
C HIS A 123 -7.97 -4.78 -18.47
N GLN A 124 -8.66 -5.40 -17.52
CA GLN A 124 -8.61 -6.85 -17.30
C GLN A 124 -9.95 -7.51 -17.61
N THR A 125 -10.56 -7.10 -18.72
CA THR A 125 -11.41 -7.98 -19.51
C THR A 125 -10.78 -8.08 -20.89
N ASP A 126 -10.37 -9.30 -21.22
CA ASP A 126 -9.89 -9.77 -22.52
C ASP A 126 -8.36 -9.86 -22.72
N LEU A 127 -7.98 -11.05 -23.19
CA LEU A 127 -6.64 -11.55 -23.50
C LEU A 127 -5.73 -11.91 -22.33
N GLY A 128 -5.84 -13.18 -21.96
CA GLY A 128 -4.83 -13.90 -21.21
C GLY A 128 -3.43 -13.71 -21.81
N ARG A 129 -2.54 -13.14 -21.01
CA ARG A 129 -1.10 -13.36 -21.14
C ARG A 129 -0.47 -13.33 -19.76
N LYS A 130 0.18 -14.45 -19.44
CA LYS A 130 1.11 -14.61 -18.33
C LYS A 130 2.05 -13.40 -18.22
N SER A 131 1.87 -12.60 -17.19
CA SER A 131 2.96 -11.85 -16.57
C SER A 131 2.62 -11.70 -15.09
N SER A 132 3.19 -12.63 -14.33
CA SER A 132 3.30 -12.66 -12.88
C SER A 132 3.48 -11.26 -12.28
N LEU A 133 2.39 -10.74 -11.71
CA LEU A 133 2.42 -9.58 -10.83
C LEU A 133 3.08 -10.01 -9.50
N PRO A 134 4.16 -9.33 -9.05
CA PRO A 134 4.92 -9.75 -7.87
C PRO A 134 4.13 -9.69 -6.55
N LEU A 135 2.98 -9.00 -6.54
CA LEU A 135 2.08 -8.90 -5.39
C LEU A 135 1.19 -10.14 -5.20
N ILE A 136 0.83 -10.85 -6.28
CA ILE A 136 0.01 -12.07 -6.21
C ILE A 136 0.86 -13.29 -5.86
N GLN A 137 2.12 -13.31 -6.29
CA GLN A 137 3.02 -14.44 -6.04
C GLN A 137 3.51 -14.53 -4.58
N PHE A 138 3.27 -13.50 -3.77
CA PHE A 138 3.50 -13.52 -2.33
C PHE A 138 2.25 -13.91 -1.51
N LEU A 139 1.11 -14.10 -2.18
CA LEU A 139 -0.21 -14.38 -1.59
C LEU A 139 -0.80 -15.75 -2.04
N GLN A 140 0.02 -16.65 -2.59
CA GLN A 140 -0.29 -18.07 -2.81
C GLN A 140 0.74 -18.93 -2.09
#